data_AF-A0A971Q1A6-F1
#
_entry.id   AF-A0A971Q1A6-F1
#
_cell.length_a   1.000
_cell.length_b   1.000
_cell.length_c   1.000
_cell.angle_alpha   90.00
_cell.angle_beta   90.00
_cell.angle_gamma   90.00
#
_symmetry.space_group_name_H-M   'P 1'
#
loop_
_entity.id
_entity.type
_entity.pdbx_description
1 polymer ?
#
loop_
_entity_poly.entity_id
_entity_poly.type
_entity_poly.pdbx_seq_one_letter_code
_entity_poly.pdbx_strand_id
1 'polypeptide(L)'
;MNQERIDRAALNLDQMPAEELRVLAGHLMVHMPATADRDSVAAAVTRQLVILDGIEREALLDVVVWARRPVSRSAGKLELVREISQLRFVSYKGLSLRALAALAELRGLRVPDAVTDRMLRHLLYRSDGWSGWFARKRRALVGGMIGKLLDEDERDEEYQFLPERPVEPSLRRHIEQQGVMSGIATRLRSAADDYLNTKLDEIETRIDRKLDQIDQRLAEWRDQEIANRLRIIKITLTASIIIALISLVYTLIRTNL
;
A
#
# COMPACT_ATOMS: atom_id res chain seq x y z
N MET A 1 0.21 -8.96 7.22
CA MET A 1 -0.91 -8.00 7.04
C MET A 1 -1.14 -7.63 5.57
N ASN A 2 -0.16 -7.73 4.67
CA ASN A 2 -0.35 -7.45 3.23
C ASN A 2 -1.08 -8.56 2.45
N GLN A 3 -0.86 -9.84 2.77
CA GLN A 3 -1.45 -10.96 2.02
C GLN A 3 -2.98 -10.89 1.97
N GLU A 4 -3.66 -10.61 3.09
CA GLU A 4 -5.13 -10.45 3.12
C GLU A 4 -5.65 -9.29 2.25
N ARG A 5 -4.86 -8.22 2.07
CA ARG A 5 -5.26 -7.08 1.21
C ARG A 5 -5.13 -7.45 -0.27
N ILE A 6 -4.09 -8.22 -0.62
CA ILE A 6 -3.88 -8.74 -1.97
C ILE A 6 -4.97 -9.78 -2.28
N ASP A 7 -5.27 -10.68 -1.35
CA ASP A 7 -6.30 -11.70 -1.54
C ASP A 7 -7.69 -11.07 -1.69
N ARG A 8 -8.01 -10.02 -0.92
CA ARG A 8 -9.25 -9.23 -1.07
C ARG A 8 -9.29 -8.46 -2.39
N ALA A 9 -8.18 -7.88 -2.82
CA ALA A 9 -8.10 -7.24 -4.13
C ALA A 9 -8.33 -8.28 -5.25
N ALA A 10 -7.72 -9.45 -5.15
CA ALA A 10 -7.90 -10.55 -6.10
C ALA A 10 -9.35 -11.05 -6.17
N LEU A 11 -10.02 -11.19 -5.02
CA LEU A 11 -11.46 -11.51 -4.94
C LEU A 11 -12.33 -10.47 -5.66
N ASN A 12 -11.96 -9.18 -5.59
CA ASN A 12 -12.68 -8.12 -6.30
C ASN A 12 -12.36 -8.09 -7.81
N LEU A 13 -11.18 -8.52 -8.23
CA LEU A 13 -10.81 -8.59 -9.66
C LEU A 13 -11.67 -9.62 -10.41
N ASP A 14 -12.06 -10.72 -9.76
CA ASP A 14 -12.88 -11.76 -10.38
C ASP A 14 -14.35 -11.34 -10.58
N GLN A 15 -14.78 -10.22 -10.00
CA GLN A 15 -16.10 -9.64 -10.25
C GLN A 15 -16.05 -8.45 -11.21
N MET A 16 -14.85 -7.95 -11.49
CA MET A 16 -14.66 -6.74 -12.30
C MET A 16 -14.95 -7.04 -13.78
N PRO A 17 -15.70 -6.16 -14.48
CA PRO A 17 -15.89 -6.24 -15.92
C PRO A 17 -14.56 -6.22 -16.68
N ALA A 18 -14.50 -6.90 -17.83
CA ALA A 18 -13.26 -7.00 -18.63
C ALA A 18 -12.71 -5.64 -19.08
N GLU A 19 -13.58 -4.65 -19.31
CA GLU A 19 -13.17 -3.29 -19.70
C GLU A 19 -12.49 -2.55 -18.53
N GLU A 20 -13.07 -2.60 -17.34
CA GLU A 20 -12.50 -2.00 -16.13
C GLU A 20 -11.15 -2.65 -15.76
N LEU A 21 -11.04 -3.97 -15.89
CA LEU A 21 -9.78 -4.69 -15.70
C LEU A 21 -8.69 -4.19 -16.66
N ARG A 22 -9.04 -3.88 -17.91
CA ARG A 22 -8.09 -3.34 -18.88
C ARG A 22 -7.68 -1.90 -18.55
N VAL A 23 -8.61 -1.08 -18.06
CA VAL A 23 -8.30 0.27 -17.56
C VAL A 23 -7.34 0.19 -16.38
N LEU A 24 -7.62 -0.70 -15.41
CA LEU A 24 -6.76 -0.93 -14.26
C LEU A 24 -5.39 -1.46 -14.66
N ALA A 25 -5.32 -2.43 -15.58
CA ALA A 25 -4.07 -2.92 -16.15
C ALA A 25 -3.26 -1.78 -16.76
N GLY A 26 -3.91 -0.86 -17.49
CA GLY A 26 -3.28 0.33 -18.04
C GLY A 26 -2.68 1.24 -16.96
N HIS A 27 -3.40 1.49 -15.87
CA HIS A 27 -2.90 2.27 -14.73
C HIS A 27 -1.73 1.59 -14.02
N LEU A 28 -1.70 0.26 -13.99
CA LEU A 28 -0.63 -0.53 -13.37
C LEU A 28 0.56 -0.79 -14.32
N MET A 29 0.59 -0.15 -15.49
CA MET A 29 1.62 -0.34 -16.51
C MET A 29 1.73 -1.79 -17.03
N VAL A 30 0.64 -2.56 -16.93
CA VAL A 30 0.56 -3.93 -17.44
C VAL A 30 0.20 -3.91 -18.92
N HIS A 31 1.10 -4.41 -19.75
CA HIS A 31 0.89 -4.48 -21.19
C HIS A 31 0.22 -5.79 -21.59
N MET A 32 -0.99 -5.70 -22.15
CA MET A 32 -1.73 -6.84 -22.69
C MET A 32 -2.19 -6.55 -24.12
N PRO A 33 -2.21 -7.56 -25.02
CA PRO A 33 -2.84 -7.41 -26.32
C PRO A 33 -4.34 -7.11 -26.15
N ALA A 34 -4.93 -6.38 -27.09
CA ALA A 34 -6.36 -6.03 -27.03
C ALA A 34 -7.26 -7.28 -27.10
N THR A 35 -6.75 -8.36 -27.67
CA THR A 35 -7.39 -9.67 -27.77
C THR A 35 -7.19 -10.55 -26.53
N ALA A 36 -6.48 -10.07 -25.49
CA ALA A 36 -6.33 -10.82 -24.26
C ALA A 36 -7.71 -11.08 -23.64
N ASP A 37 -7.93 -12.34 -23.29
CA ASP A 37 -9.08 -12.77 -22.50
C ASP A 37 -9.04 -12.14 -21.11
N ARG A 38 -10.21 -12.10 -20.48
CA ARG A 38 -10.39 -11.46 -19.18
C ARG A 38 -9.49 -12.06 -18.10
N ASP A 39 -9.37 -13.38 -18.08
CA ASP A 39 -8.66 -14.11 -17.04
C ASP A 39 -7.15 -13.88 -17.14
N SER A 40 -6.61 -13.82 -18.36
CA SER A 40 -5.24 -13.40 -18.62
C SER A 40 -4.94 -11.98 -18.14
N VAL A 41 -5.88 -11.04 -18.35
CA VAL A 41 -5.74 -9.65 -17.87
C VAL A 41 -5.78 -9.63 -16.34
N ALA A 42 -6.75 -10.31 -15.72
CA ALA A 42 -6.85 -10.41 -14.26
C ALA A 42 -5.59 -11.01 -13.63
N ALA A 43 -5.08 -12.11 -14.19
CA ALA A 43 -3.85 -12.75 -13.72
C ALA A 43 -2.63 -11.81 -13.85
N ALA A 44 -2.54 -11.03 -14.93
CA ALA A 44 -1.46 -10.07 -15.12
C ALA A 44 -1.56 -8.90 -14.12
N VAL A 45 -2.76 -8.37 -13.88
CA VAL A 45 -3.02 -7.36 -12.85
C VAL A 45 -2.63 -7.89 -11.47
N THR A 46 -3.04 -9.10 -11.11
CA THR A 46 -2.70 -9.71 -9.82
C THR A 46 -1.19 -9.84 -9.64
N ARG A 47 -0.47 -10.33 -10.65
CA ARG A 47 1.01 -10.39 -10.60
C ARG A 47 1.63 -9.02 -10.37
N GLN A 48 1.10 -7.99 -11.04
CA GLN A 48 1.60 -6.63 -10.90
C GLN A 48 1.31 -6.03 -9.52
N LEU A 49 0.16 -6.34 -8.92
CA LEU A 49 -0.17 -5.93 -7.56
C LEU A 49 0.78 -6.56 -6.53
N VAL A 50 1.20 -7.82 -6.75
CA VAL A 50 2.21 -8.47 -5.90
C VAL A 50 3.56 -7.77 -6.02
N ILE A 51 3.99 -7.42 -7.24
CA ILE A 51 5.22 -6.63 -7.44
C ILE A 51 5.11 -5.28 -6.73
N LEU A 52 4.00 -4.57 -6.91
CA LEU A 52 3.75 -3.27 -6.28
C LEU A 52 3.77 -3.35 -4.74
N ASP A 53 3.32 -4.47 -4.17
CA ASP A 53 3.39 -4.67 -2.73
C ASP A 53 4.84 -4.74 -2.21
N GLY A 54 5.75 -5.33 -2.99
CA GLY A 54 7.18 -5.39 -2.68
C GLY A 54 7.91 -4.06 -2.80
N ILE A 55 7.44 -3.14 -3.65
CA ILE A 55 8.09 -1.84 -3.87
C ILE A 55 7.84 -0.90 -2.70
N GLU A 56 8.88 -0.28 -2.15
CA GLU A 56 8.74 0.73 -1.12
C GLU A 56 7.95 1.95 -1.61
N ARG A 57 7.00 2.41 -0.78
CA ARG A 57 6.18 3.58 -1.11
C ARG A 57 7.02 4.84 -1.35
N GLU A 58 8.05 5.06 -0.55
CA GLU A 58 8.94 6.23 -0.68
C GLU A 58 9.70 6.22 -2.01
N ALA A 59 10.08 5.05 -2.52
CA ALA A 59 10.71 4.95 -3.84
C ALA A 59 9.75 5.36 -4.97
N LEU A 60 8.44 5.06 -4.85
CA LEU A 60 7.43 5.55 -5.78
C LEU A 60 7.22 7.06 -5.64
N LEU A 61 7.19 7.57 -4.41
CA LEU A 61 7.05 9.00 -4.15
C LEU A 61 8.23 9.79 -4.74
N ASP A 62 9.46 9.29 -4.62
CA ASP A 62 10.64 9.87 -5.27
C ASP A 62 10.43 10.05 -6.78
N VAL A 63 9.86 9.05 -7.47
CA VAL A 63 9.55 9.15 -8.92
C VAL A 63 8.54 10.26 -9.19
N VAL A 64 7.48 10.35 -8.38
CA VAL A 64 6.40 11.32 -8.56
C VAL A 64 6.87 12.74 -8.28
N VAL A 65 7.66 12.95 -7.23
CA VAL A 65 8.29 14.22 -6.87
C VAL A 65 9.29 14.64 -7.95
N TRP A 66 10.14 13.72 -8.41
CA TRP A 66 11.06 13.97 -9.52
C TRP A 66 10.31 14.40 -10.78
N ALA A 67 9.17 13.77 -11.07
CA ALA A 67 8.32 14.11 -12.21
C ALA A 67 7.43 15.34 -12.00
N ARG A 68 7.57 16.02 -10.84
CA ARG A 68 6.79 17.21 -10.45
C ARG A 68 5.27 17.01 -10.56
N ARG A 69 4.77 15.80 -10.26
CA ARG A 69 3.31 15.56 -10.25
C ARG A 69 2.72 15.93 -8.89
N PRO A 70 1.57 16.61 -8.86
CA PRO A 70 0.91 16.94 -7.62
C PRO A 70 0.26 15.68 -7.03
N VAL A 71 0.76 15.22 -5.89
CA VAL A 71 0.15 14.13 -5.12
C VAL A 71 0.10 14.50 -3.65
N SER A 72 -0.89 13.95 -2.94
CA SER A 72 -0.93 14.05 -1.49
C SER A 72 0.25 13.29 -0.87
N ARG A 73 0.79 13.82 0.23
CA ARG A 73 1.78 13.10 1.05
C ARG A 73 1.23 11.83 1.67
N SER A 74 -0.09 11.69 1.77
CA SER A 74 -0.77 10.48 2.23
C SER A 74 -1.20 9.54 1.08
N ALA A 75 -0.85 9.87 -0.17
CA ALA A 75 -1.24 9.06 -1.33
C ALA A 75 -0.74 7.61 -1.18
N GLY A 76 -1.63 6.66 -1.50
CA GLY A 76 -1.33 5.24 -1.49
C GLY A 76 -0.50 4.81 -2.70
N LYS A 77 0.14 3.63 -2.65
CA LYS A 77 0.98 3.11 -3.74
C LYS A 77 0.27 3.08 -5.10
N LEU A 78 -1.01 2.68 -5.13
CA LEU A 78 -1.81 2.62 -6.36
C LEU A 78 -2.00 3.99 -7.01
N GLU A 79 -2.21 5.02 -6.20
CA GLU A 79 -2.35 6.38 -6.69
C GLU A 79 -1.03 6.91 -7.25
N LEU A 80 0.08 6.65 -6.55
CA LEU A 80 1.42 6.99 -7.05
C LEU A 80 1.70 6.29 -8.38
N VAL A 81 1.41 4.99 -8.50
CA VAL A 81 1.58 4.24 -9.76
C VAL A 81 0.69 4.79 -10.87
N ARG A 82 -0.56 5.15 -10.56
CA ARG A 82 -1.45 5.79 -11.54
C ARG A 82 -0.82 7.08 -12.08
N GLU A 83 -0.25 7.93 -11.24
CA GLU A 83 0.44 9.14 -11.70
C GLU A 83 1.70 8.82 -12.51
N ILE A 84 2.50 7.84 -12.06
CA ILE A 84 3.70 7.38 -12.76
C ILE A 84 3.36 6.84 -14.16
N SER A 85 2.26 6.11 -14.30
CA SER A 85 1.81 5.53 -15.57
C SER A 85 1.46 6.57 -16.63
N GLN A 86 1.15 7.80 -16.20
CA GLN A 86 0.83 8.90 -17.10
C GLN A 86 2.06 9.63 -17.61
N LEU A 87 3.21 9.46 -16.95
CA LEU A 87 4.45 10.15 -17.27
C LEU A 87 4.99 9.78 -18.64
N ARG A 88 5.51 10.79 -19.34
CA ARG A 88 6.33 10.60 -20.55
C ARG A 88 7.77 10.77 -20.14
N PHE A 89 8.48 9.66 -19.99
CA PHE A 89 9.88 9.68 -19.61
C PHE A 89 10.74 10.06 -20.82
N VAL A 90 11.42 11.20 -20.74
CA VAL A 90 12.40 11.64 -21.74
C VAL A 90 13.82 11.40 -21.23
N SER A 91 14.04 11.58 -19.93
CA SER A 91 15.31 11.37 -19.27
C SER A 91 15.07 10.84 -17.87
N TYR A 92 16.01 10.06 -17.35
CA TYR A 92 15.97 9.59 -15.97
C TYR A 92 16.84 10.42 -15.03
N LYS A 93 17.55 11.42 -15.55
CA LYS A 93 18.58 12.17 -14.81
C LYS A 93 17.99 12.77 -13.53
N GLY A 94 18.67 12.55 -12.40
CA GLY A 94 18.23 13.04 -11.10
C GLY A 94 17.32 12.11 -10.30
N LEU A 95 16.83 10.98 -10.86
CA LEU A 95 16.22 9.95 -10.01
C LEU A 95 17.26 9.32 -9.09
N SER A 96 16.83 9.04 -7.86
CA SER A 96 17.55 8.21 -6.91
C SER A 96 17.65 6.76 -7.43
N LEU A 97 18.67 6.01 -6.98
CA LEU A 97 18.86 4.61 -7.38
C LEU A 97 17.65 3.74 -7.03
N ARG A 98 17.04 3.96 -5.85
CA ARG A 98 15.82 3.27 -5.41
C ARG A 98 14.62 3.56 -6.31
N ALA A 99 14.46 4.81 -6.76
CA ALA A 99 13.37 5.21 -7.64
C ALA A 99 13.54 4.61 -9.04
N LEU A 100 14.78 4.51 -9.53
CA LEU A 100 15.10 3.80 -10.77
C LEU A 100 14.78 2.30 -10.65
N ALA A 101 15.15 1.67 -9.54
CA ALA A 101 14.86 0.26 -9.29
C ALA A 101 13.34 0.01 -9.22
N ALA A 102 12.61 0.83 -8.45
CA ALA A 102 11.15 0.78 -8.36
C ALA A 102 10.48 0.93 -9.74
N LEU A 103 10.96 1.87 -10.57
CA LEU A 103 10.41 2.06 -11.91
C LEU A 103 10.73 0.87 -12.84
N ALA A 104 11.90 0.28 -12.72
CA ALA A 104 12.28 -0.92 -13.48
C ALA A 104 11.41 -2.13 -13.07
N GLU A 105 11.21 -2.34 -11.78
CA GLU A 105 10.34 -3.38 -11.24
C GLU A 105 8.88 -3.20 -11.66
N LEU A 106 8.35 -1.97 -11.59
CA LEU A 106 7.01 -1.63 -12.10
C LEU A 106 6.84 -1.98 -13.58
N ARG A 107 7.91 -1.94 -14.36
CA ARG A 107 7.88 -2.32 -15.78
C ARG A 107 8.11 -3.80 -16.02
N GLY A 108 8.16 -4.59 -14.94
CA GLY A 108 8.43 -6.03 -15.00
C GLY A 108 9.88 -6.36 -15.39
N LEU A 109 10.81 -5.40 -15.27
CA LEU A 109 12.23 -5.66 -15.50
C LEU A 109 12.83 -6.30 -14.24
N ARG A 110 13.57 -7.39 -14.41
CA ARG A 110 14.32 -8.00 -13.30
C ARG A 110 15.52 -7.12 -12.96
N VAL A 111 15.57 -6.63 -11.74
CA VAL A 111 16.68 -5.85 -11.19
C VAL A 111 17.61 -6.80 -10.43
N PRO A 112 18.87 -6.98 -10.86
CA PRO A 112 19.86 -7.74 -10.08
C PRO A 112 20.16 -7.09 -8.71
N ASP A 113 20.68 -7.84 -7.74
CA ASP A 113 20.99 -7.28 -6.41
C ASP A 113 22.16 -6.28 -6.44
N ALA A 114 23.15 -6.50 -7.33
CA ALA A 114 24.35 -5.67 -7.46
C ALA A 114 24.23 -4.67 -8.62
N VAL A 115 23.27 -3.74 -8.50
CA VAL A 115 22.90 -2.84 -9.59
C VAL A 115 23.51 -1.45 -9.45
N THR A 116 24.07 -0.97 -10.56
CA THR A 116 24.56 0.40 -10.68
C THR A 116 23.52 1.29 -11.36
N ASP A 117 23.54 2.58 -11.02
CA ASP A 117 22.68 3.62 -11.62
C ASP A 117 22.74 3.60 -13.17
N ARG A 118 23.94 3.47 -13.74
CA ARG A 118 24.15 3.41 -15.19
C ARG A 118 23.45 2.20 -15.83
N MET A 119 23.45 1.05 -15.17
CA MET A 119 22.80 -0.16 -15.68
C MET A 119 21.27 -0.02 -15.68
N LEU A 120 20.67 0.50 -14.59
CA LEU A 120 19.22 0.71 -14.54
C LEU A 120 18.76 1.70 -15.61
N ARG A 121 19.47 2.82 -15.76
CA ARG A 121 19.15 3.78 -16.82
C ARG A 121 19.19 3.12 -18.19
N HIS A 122 20.23 2.32 -18.47
CA HIS A 122 20.33 1.61 -19.73
C HIS A 122 19.18 0.62 -19.96
N LEU A 123 18.81 -0.16 -18.94
CA LEU A 123 17.66 -1.07 -18.99
C LEU A 123 16.35 -0.31 -19.22
N LEU A 124 16.13 0.80 -18.52
CA LEU A 124 14.94 1.63 -18.65
C LEU A 124 14.85 2.27 -20.04
N TYR A 125 15.92 2.87 -20.56
CA TYR A 125 15.96 3.41 -21.92
C TYR A 125 15.70 2.35 -22.99
N ARG A 126 16.24 1.13 -22.80
CA ARG A 126 15.96 0.00 -23.70
C ARG A 126 14.47 -0.39 -23.66
N SER A 127 13.83 -0.34 -22.50
CA SER A 127 12.40 -0.63 -22.35
C SER A 127 11.49 0.51 -22.86
N ASP A 128 11.94 1.77 -22.80
CA ASP A 128 11.15 2.94 -23.22
C ASP A 128 10.87 2.98 -24.71
N GLY A 129 11.74 2.38 -25.55
CA GLY A 129 11.48 2.24 -26.98
C GLY A 129 10.13 1.58 -27.27
N TRP A 130 9.64 0.75 -26.35
CA TRP A 130 8.32 0.13 -26.40
C TRP A 130 7.18 1.02 -25.85
N SER A 131 7.46 1.90 -24.89
CA SER A 131 6.47 2.85 -24.34
C SER A 131 6.02 3.93 -25.37
N GLY A 132 6.93 4.32 -26.28
CA GLY A 132 6.61 5.25 -27.39
C GLY A 132 5.60 4.68 -28.39
N TRP A 133 5.43 3.36 -28.45
CA TRP A 133 4.34 2.72 -29.19
C TRP A 133 2.98 2.93 -28.49
N PHE A 134 2.93 2.94 -27.16
CA PHE A 134 1.69 3.16 -26.39
C PHE A 134 1.22 4.62 -26.36
N ALA A 135 2.13 5.59 -26.37
CA ALA A 135 1.74 7.01 -26.49
C ALA A 135 0.95 7.29 -27.79
N ARG A 136 1.15 6.49 -28.84
CA ARG A 136 0.40 6.56 -30.11
C ARG A 136 -1.00 5.95 -29.98
N LYS A 137 -1.13 4.81 -29.29
CA LYS A 137 -2.44 4.14 -29.08
C LYS A 137 -3.35 4.90 -28.10
N ARG A 138 -2.77 5.55 -27.08
CA ARG A 138 -3.52 6.40 -26.12
C ARG A 138 -4.09 7.67 -26.78
N ARG A 139 -3.37 8.25 -27.76
CA ARG A 139 -3.88 9.39 -28.55
C ARG A 139 -5.07 9.04 -29.43
N ALA A 140 -5.16 7.80 -29.92
CA ALA A 140 -6.33 7.36 -30.68
C ALA A 140 -7.61 7.29 -29.81
N LEU A 141 -7.47 7.01 -28.50
CA LEU A 141 -8.61 6.91 -27.58
C LEU A 141 -8.98 8.25 -26.92
N VAL A 142 -8.01 9.10 -26.59
CA VAL A 142 -8.26 10.39 -25.90
C VAL A 142 -8.39 11.56 -26.89
N GLY A 143 -7.81 11.44 -28.09
CA GLY A 143 -7.88 12.47 -29.14
C GLY A 143 -9.30 12.71 -29.69
N GLY A 144 -10.24 11.81 -29.45
CA GLY A 144 -11.65 12.00 -29.79
C GLY A 144 -12.42 12.94 -28.85
N MET A 145 -11.90 13.24 -27.65
CA MET A 145 -12.67 14.00 -26.64
C MET A 145 -11.98 15.24 -26.05
N ILE A 146 -10.65 15.40 -26.17
CA ILE A 146 -9.91 16.50 -25.50
C ILE A 146 -9.27 17.51 -26.49
N GLY A 147 -9.52 17.38 -27.80
CA GLY A 147 -8.91 18.24 -28.83
C GLY A 147 -9.37 19.71 -28.88
N LYS A 148 -10.05 20.26 -27.87
CA LYS A 148 -10.63 21.62 -27.94
C LYS A 148 -10.45 22.55 -26.74
N LEU A 149 -9.75 22.17 -25.66
CA LEU A 149 -9.85 23.00 -24.44
C LEU A 149 -8.59 23.46 -23.69
N LEU A 150 -7.38 23.03 -23.98
CA LEU A 150 -6.23 23.61 -23.27
C LEU A 150 -4.99 23.74 -24.15
N ASP A 151 -4.77 24.98 -24.54
CA ASP A 151 -3.49 25.57 -24.89
C ASP A 151 -3.25 26.63 -23.80
N GLU A 152 -2.20 26.48 -22.98
CA GLU A 152 -1.52 27.61 -22.31
C GLU A 152 -0.29 27.13 -21.48
N ASP A 153 0.86 27.64 -21.93
CA ASP A 153 2.09 28.09 -21.28
C ASP A 153 2.63 27.42 -19.99
N GLU A 154 3.80 26.79 -20.16
CA GLU A 154 4.73 26.39 -19.09
C GLU A 154 5.41 27.63 -18.47
N ARG A 155 5.25 27.83 -17.16
CA ARG A 155 6.13 28.68 -16.33
C ARG A 155 6.77 27.84 -15.22
N ASP A 156 8.05 28.12 -14.97
CA ASP A 156 8.86 27.54 -13.90
C ASP A 156 8.33 27.98 -12.52
N GLU A 157 7.51 27.15 -11.88
CA GLU A 157 7.14 27.29 -10.48
C GLU A 157 7.75 26.17 -9.62
N GLU A 158 8.25 26.56 -8.46
CA GLU A 158 8.82 25.72 -7.43
C GLU A 158 7.78 24.68 -6.96
N TYR A 159 8.18 23.40 -6.90
CA TYR A 159 7.27 22.29 -6.64
C TYR A 159 6.59 22.43 -5.26
N GLN A 160 5.30 22.77 -5.26
CA GLN A 160 4.49 22.87 -4.05
C GLN A 160 3.61 21.63 -3.92
N PHE A 161 3.80 20.86 -2.83
CA PHE A 161 2.84 19.82 -2.45
C PHE A 161 1.46 20.44 -2.25
N LEU A 162 0.42 19.80 -2.75
CA LEU A 162 -0.95 20.23 -2.47
C LEU A 162 -1.16 20.21 -0.94
N PRO A 163 -1.65 21.30 -0.33
CA PRO A 163 -2.03 21.27 1.08
C PRO A 163 -3.10 20.20 1.30
N GLU A 164 -3.00 19.46 2.40
CA GLU A 164 -4.02 18.51 2.83
C GLU A 164 -5.32 19.28 3.05
N ARG A 165 -6.25 19.21 2.08
CA ARG A 165 -7.49 19.97 2.16
C ARG A 165 -8.37 19.35 3.25
N PRO A 166 -8.80 20.12 4.27
CA PRO A 166 -9.92 19.71 5.10
C PRO A 166 -11.17 19.62 4.22
N VAL A 167 -11.96 18.56 4.42
CA VAL A 167 -13.14 18.23 3.63
C VAL A 167 -14.25 19.25 3.92
N GLU A 168 -14.39 20.29 3.09
CA GLU A 168 -15.58 21.16 3.09
C GLU A 168 -16.32 21.12 1.73
N PRO A 169 -17.67 21.13 1.72
CA PRO A 169 -18.46 20.83 0.52
C PRO A 169 -18.85 22.10 -0.26
N SER A 170 -18.07 22.51 -1.25
CA SER A 170 -18.43 23.62 -2.17
C SER A 170 -18.86 23.20 -3.59
N LEU A 171 -18.98 21.89 -3.86
CA LEU A 171 -19.38 21.35 -5.17
C LEU A 171 -20.89 21.43 -5.46
N ARG A 172 -21.73 21.80 -4.48
CA ARG A 172 -23.19 21.80 -4.61
C ARG A 172 -23.72 22.88 -5.58
N ARG A 173 -22.97 23.98 -5.80
CA ARG A 173 -23.40 25.12 -6.63
C ARG A 173 -23.03 25.03 -8.11
N HIS A 174 -22.11 24.16 -8.49
CA HIS A 174 -21.76 23.94 -9.91
C HIS A 174 -22.54 22.79 -10.57
N ILE A 175 -23.28 21.99 -9.78
CA ILE A 175 -23.97 20.78 -10.24
C ILE A 175 -25.48 21.03 -10.51
N GLU A 176 -26.03 22.18 -10.10
CA GLU A 176 -27.42 22.57 -10.39
C GLU A 176 -27.71 22.87 -11.87
N GLN A 177 -26.69 23.07 -12.71
CA GLN A 177 -26.88 23.35 -14.15
C GLN A 177 -26.95 22.10 -15.06
N GLN A 178 -26.70 20.88 -14.54
CA GLN A 178 -26.82 19.63 -15.31
C GLN A 178 -27.94 18.74 -14.76
N GLY A 179 -29.18 19.21 -14.91
CA GLY A 179 -30.41 18.71 -14.27
C GLY A 179 -30.94 17.32 -14.66
N VAL A 180 -30.12 16.37 -15.11
CA VAL A 180 -30.59 14.98 -15.38
C VAL A 180 -29.71 13.91 -14.74
N MET A 181 -28.44 14.19 -14.41
CA MET A 181 -27.55 13.24 -13.71
C MET A 181 -27.64 13.25 -12.18
N SER A 182 -28.34 14.24 -11.60
CA SER A 182 -28.48 14.41 -10.15
C SER A 182 -29.16 13.22 -9.45
N GLY A 183 -30.14 12.58 -10.09
CA GLY A 183 -30.84 11.42 -9.51
C GLY A 183 -29.97 10.17 -9.40
N ILE A 184 -29.05 9.96 -10.34
CA ILE A 184 -28.16 8.80 -10.37
C ILE A 184 -26.99 9.00 -9.41
N ALA A 185 -26.40 10.20 -9.36
CA ALA A 185 -25.32 10.51 -8.43
C ALA A 185 -25.74 10.41 -6.96
N THR A 186 -27.00 10.78 -6.64
CA THR A 186 -27.52 10.68 -5.27
C THR A 186 -27.74 9.22 -4.85
N ARG A 187 -28.22 8.36 -5.77
CA ARG A 187 -28.39 6.92 -5.51
C ARG A 187 -27.06 6.18 -5.46
N LEU A 188 -26.10 6.52 -6.32
CA LEU A 188 -24.74 5.98 -6.29
C LEU A 188 -24.00 6.40 -5.02
N ARG A 189 -24.15 7.64 -4.56
CA ARG A 189 -23.59 8.10 -3.29
C ARG A 189 -24.22 7.36 -2.10
N SER A 190 -25.54 7.24 -2.06
CA SER A 190 -26.22 6.48 -0.99
C SER A 190 -25.75 5.02 -0.95
N ALA A 191 -25.66 4.35 -2.10
CA ALA A 191 -25.19 2.97 -2.17
C ALA A 191 -23.70 2.83 -1.78
N ALA A 192 -22.87 3.83 -2.10
CA ALA A 192 -21.47 3.86 -1.69
C ALA A 192 -21.32 4.13 -0.19
N ASP A 193 -22.14 5.01 0.40
CA ASP A 193 -22.15 5.30 1.83
C ASP A 193 -22.65 4.10 2.63
N ASP A 194 -23.70 3.43 2.18
CA ASP A 194 -24.20 2.19 2.81
C ASP A 194 -23.15 1.06 2.74
N TYR A 195 -22.44 0.95 1.62
CA TYR A 195 -21.35 -0.02 1.47
C TYR A 195 -20.16 0.33 2.37
N LEU A 196 -19.79 1.61 2.46
CA LEU A 196 -18.72 2.09 3.34
C LEU A 196 -19.05 1.82 4.80
N ASN A 197 -20.27 2.14 5.24
CA ASN A 197 -20.73 1.88 6.60
C ASN A 197 -20.71 0.37 6.90
N THR A 198 -21.22 -0.47 6.00
CA THR A 198 -21.15 -1.93 6.14
C THR A 198 -19.70 -2.43 6.28
N LYS A 199 -18.76 -1.82 5.55
CA LYS A 199 -17.34 -2.19 5.64
C LYS A 199 -16.66 -1.65 6.88
N LEU A 200 -17.06 -0.49 7.38
CA LEU A 200 -16.59 0.04 8.66
C LEU A 200 -17.05 -0.88 9.80
N ASP A 201 -18.31 -1.32 9.80
CA ASP A 201 -18.84 -2.25 10.81
C ASP A 201 -18.13 -3.62 10.76
N GLU A 202 -17.84 -4.12 9.57
CA GLU A 202 -17.07 -5.37 9.39
C GLU A 202 -15.64 -5.21 9.95
N ILE A 203 -15.02 -4.05 9.74
CA ILE A 203 -13.70 -3.72 10.27
C ILE A 203 -13.74 -3.60 11.78
N GLU A 204 -14.73 -2.90 12.35
CA GLU A 204 -14.93 -2.75 13.79
C GLU A 204 -15.08 -4.12 14.47
N THR A 205 -15.97 -4.96 13.94
CA THR A 205 -16.17 -6.34 14.44
C THR A 205 -14.88 -7.17 14.41
N ARG A 206 -14.03 -6.97 13.39
CA ARG A 206 -12.75 -7.68 13.28
C ARG A 206 -11.71 -7.14 14.24
N ILE A 207 -11.70 -5.82 14.48
CA ILE A 207 -10.82 -5.17 15.45
C ILE A 207 -11.17 -5.66 16.85
N ASP A 208 -12.45 -5.67 17.22
CA ASP A 208 -12.90 -6.14 18.54
C ASP A 208 -12.45 -7.58 18.80
N ARG A 209 -12.67 -8.49 17.84
CA ARG A 209 -12.18 -9.87 17.94
C ARG A 209 -10.66 -9.97 18.09
N LYS A 210 -9.91 -9.04 17.51
CA LYS A 210 -8.44 -9.01 17.62
C LYS A 210 -7.99 -8.45 18.96
N LEU A 211 -8.70 -7.47 19.50
CA LEU A 211 -8.47 -6.96 20.85
C LEU A 211 -8.74 -8.05 21.89
N ASP A 212 -9.86 -8.77 21.78
CA ASP A 212 -10.17 -9.90 22.67
C ASP A 212 -9.09 -10.98 22.64
N GLN A 213 -8.56 -11.32 21.46
CA GLN A 213 -7.47 -12.28 21.32
C GLN A 213 -6.17 -11.81 21.98
N ILE A 214 -5.88 -10.50 21.93
CA ILE A 214 -4.70 -9.93 22.58
C ILE A 214 -4.87 -9.94 24.08
N ASP A 215 -6.03 -9.52 24.59
CA ASP A 215 -6.33 -9.50 26.02
C ASP A 215 -6.28 -10.90 26.62
N GLN A 216 -6.79 -11.91 25.91
CA GLN A 216 -6.68 -13.30 26.32
C GLN A 216 -5.22 -13.76 26.42
N ARG A 217 -4.39 -13.44 25.41
CA ARG A 217 -2.96 -13.79 25.44
C ARG A 217 -2.19 -13.06 26.53
N LEU A 218 -2.52 -11.79 26.77
CA LEU A 218 -1.92 -11.00 27.85
C LEU A 218 -2.30 -11.57 29.22
N ALA A 219 -3.54 -12.01 29.39
CA ALA A 219 -3.97 -12.68 30.62
C ALA A 219 -3.21 -14.00 30.84
N GLU A 220 -3.09 -14.83 29.80
CA GLU A 220 -2.32 -16.08 29.85
C GLU A 220 -0.84 -15.82 30.21
N TRP A 221 -0.22 -14.81 29.59
CA TRP A 221 1.17 -14.45 29.86
C TRP A 221 1.35 -13.92 31.28
N ARG A 222 0.45 -13.06 31.75
CA ARG A 222 0.44 -12.55 33.12
C ARG A 222 0.34 -13.69 34.14
N ASP A 223 -0.54 -14.64 33.90
CA ASP A 223 -0.76 -15.75 34.81
C ASP A 223 0.46 -16.70 34.84
N GLN A 224 1.12 -16.93 33.69
CA GLN A 224 2.39 -17.66 33.61
C GLN A 224 3.52 -16.92 34.34
N GLU A 225 3.62 -15.61 34.19
CA GLU A 225 4.63 -14.80 34.87
C GLU A 225 4.42 -14.80 36.40
N ILE A 226 3.18 -14.62 36.86
CA ILE A 226 2.83 -14.69 38.28
C ILE A 226 3.17 -16.07 38.85
N ALA A 227 2.85 -17.15 38.14
CA ALA A 227 3.18 -18.51 38.57
C ALA A 227 4.71 -18.73 38.69
N ASN A 228 5.49 -18.22 37.73
CA ASN A 228 6.95 -18.32 37.76
C ASN A 228 7.56 -17.49 38.91
N ARG A 229 7.08 -16.26 39.14
CA ARG A 229 7.51 -15.42 40.26
C ARG A 229 7.20 -16.08 41.60
N LEU A 230 6.00 -16.65 41.77
CA LEU A 230 5.62 -17.41 42.96
C LEU A 230 6.52 -18.63 43.19
N ARG A 231 6.90 -19.36 42.13
CA ARG A 231 7.80 -20.51 42.23
C ARG A 231 9.18 -20.10 42.74
N ILE A 232 9.73 -18.98 42.27
CA ILE A 232 11.03 -18.45 42.73
C ILE A 232 10.96 -18.05 44.21
N ILE A 233 9.91 -17.35 44.63
CA ILE A 233 9.71 -16.96 46.03
C ILE A 233 9.59 -18.21 46.92
N LYS A 234 8.86 -19.24 46.49
CA LYS A 234 8.72 -20.48 47.24
C LYS A 234 10.07 -21.19 47.43
N ILE A 235 10.89 -21.28 46.38
CA ILE A 235 12.22 -21.93 46.44
C ILE A 235 13.15 -21.18 47.39
N THR A 236 13.21 -19.86 47.29
CA THR A 236 14.06 -19.02 48.16
C THR A 236 13.62 -19.10 49.62
N LEU A 237 12.31 -19.10 49.90
CA LEU A 237 11.78 -19.32 51.23
C LEU A 237 12.17 -20.69 51.79
N THR A 238 11.99 -21.77 51.03
CA THR A 238 12.38 -23.12 51.49
C THR A 238 13.88 -23.23 51.75
N ALA A 239 14.71 -22.62 50.91
CA ALA A 239 16.16 -22.58 51.11
C ALA A 239 16.52 -21.86 52.41
N SER A 240 15.88 -20.72 52.70
CA SER A 240 16.11 -19.97 53.95
C SER A 240 15.75 -20.79 55.20
N ILE A 241 14.66 -21.55 55.17
CA ILE A 241 14.24 -22.44 56.26
C ILE A 241 15.26 -23.57 56.47
N ILE A 242 15.75 -24.18 55.38
CA ILE A 242 16.77 -25.24 55.44
C ILE A 242 18.06 -24.71 56.06
N ILE A 243 18.53 -23.52 55.64
CA ILE A 243 19.75 -22.90 56.19
C ILE A 243 19.58 -22.62 57.69
N ALA A 244 18.42 -22.09 58.11
CA ALA A 244 18.13 -21.84 59.52
C ALA A 244 18.13 -23.14 60.35
N LEU A 245 17.54 -24.22 59.83
CA LEU A 245 17.55 -25.54 60.47
C LEU A 245 18.96 -26.11 60.59
N ILE A 246 19.78 -26.03 59.53
CA ILE A 246 21.19 -26.48 59.56
C ILE A 246 21.98 -25.66 60.59
N SER A 247 21.79 -24.34 60.63
CA SER A 247 22.43 -23.46 61.61
C SER A 247 22.05 -23.84 63.06
N LEU A 248 20.78 -24.18 63.29
CA LEU A 248 20.30 -24.63 64.59
C LEU A 248 20.97 -25.95 65.01
N VAL A 249 20.99 -26.94 64.11
CA VAL A 249 21.62 -28.26 64.35
C VAL A 249 23.12 -28.10 64.62
N TYR A 250 23.82 -27.30 63.82
CA TYR A 250 25.25 -27.02 64.01
C TYR A 250 25.53 -26.39 65.38
N THR A 251 24.70 -25.44 65.80
CA THR A 251 24.82 -24.81 67.12
C THR A 251 24.65 -25.84 68.23
N LEU A 252 23.68 -26.76 68.09
CA LEU A 252 23.38 -27.80 69.08
C LEU A 252 24.53 -28.82 69.20
N ILE A 253 25.16 -29.20 68.09
CA ILE A 253 26.34 -30.09 68.09
C ILE A 253 27.53 -29.37 68.73
N ARG A 254 27.77 -28.11 68.37
CA ARG A 254 28.88 -27.31 68.90
C ARG A 254 28.78 -27.03 70.40
N THR A 255 27.58 -26.92 70.95
CA THR A 255 27.39 -26.69 72.40
C THR A 255 27.56 -27.96 73.24
N ASN A 256 27.43 -29.15 72.65
CA ASN A 256 27.59 -30.43 73.37
C ASN A 256 29.00 -31.02 73.26
N LEU A 257 29.87 -30.41 72.45
CA LEU A 257 31.30 -30.71 72.30
C LEU A 257 32.13 -29.74 73.14
#